data_AF-A0A1C6WPA5-F1
#
_entry.id   AF-A0A1C6WPA5-F1
#
_cell.length_a   1.000
_cell.length_b   1.000
_cell.length_c   1.000
_cell.angle_alpha   90.00
_cell.angle_beta   90.00
_cell.angle_gamma   90.00
#
_symmetry.space_group_name_H-M   'P 1'
#
loop_
_entity.id
_entity.type
_entity.pdbx_description
1 polymer ?
#
loop_
_entity_poly.entity_id
_entity_poly.type
_entity_poly.pdbx_seq_one_letter_code
_entity_poly.pdbx_strand_id
1 'polypeptide(L)'
;ILQLQKNKLTENLNNLKEIEQYVSDKKITFLHTVNGNTNSNFNALKEIYDNIISRENKAHDIENINNKENENIMLYTDTITKLTEKIQDILNFVTTHENDNNIIKQHIQDIDENDVSKIKEILKSTIQSFQQIQNKINEIKTQFYGNNNINSIIITISQNANDVKTLFSKDLTIENELVQIQNRLENIKNAAHESRSEQMVQYTNAIHKYIEQQFKKIENNPDQNEIDSTMENIRNYNKESEVKLQQILNYKNEFASIIPEITNLIALIKSKYGNNNISYTVAIKHEENAQNILNDLNKSQNILTQSINQNKKNIEDLGYKKQGIHNNNNLHTANKDQEISQIKYPNNTSHNDNDDAKYKNYHHSNSDKTGSSKTKSSGDSIKYAGAIAFGLVACYAVANFQKKDDTNEMDLDNDEGFCHEAESKYFEREDEIIEINMNEDY
;
A
#
# COMPACT_ATOMS: atom_id res chain seq x y z
N ILE A 1 -4.53 -51.50 19.57
CA ILE A 1 -4.19 -50.07 19.83
C ILE A 1 -2.78 -49.73 19.34
N LEU A 2 -1.71 -50.22 19.99
CA LEU A 2 -0.32 -49.88 19.60
C LEU A 2 0.01 -50.10 18.11
N GLN A 3 -0.52 -51.17 17.50
CA GLN A 3 -0.32 -51.42 16.06
C GLN A 3 -0.98 -50.34 15.17
N LEU A 4 -2.16 -49.84 15.54
CA LEU A 4 -2.84 -48.77 14.79
C LEU A 4 -2.06 -47.45 14.93
N GLN A 5 -1.57 -47.15 16.13
CA GLN A 5 -0.72 -45.98 16.36
C GLN A 5 0.58 -46.07 15.55
N LYS A 6 1.23 -47.24 15.53
CA LYS A 6 2.43 -47.47 14.71
C LYS A 6 2.16 -47.22 13.23
N ASN A 7 1.03 -47.69 12.70
CA ASN A 7 0.67 -47.46 11.30
C ASN A 7 0.48 -45.95 11.02
N LYS A 8 -0.27 -45.24 11.88
CA LYS A 8 -0.49 -43.79 11.75
C LYS A 8 0.81 -42.97 11.82
N LEU A 9 1.70 -43.30 12.76
CA LEU A 9 3.02 -42.65 12.87
C LEU A 9 3.92 -42.95 11.65
N THR A 10 3.79 -44.14 11.07
CA THR A 10 4.51 -44.50 9.82
C THR A 10 4.02 -43.69 8.63
N GLU A 11 2.70 -43.57 8.48
CA GLU A 11 2.08 -42.73 7.45
C GLU A 11 2.50 -41.27 7.59
N ASN A 12 2.40 -40.71 8.81
CA ASN A 12 2.83 -39.35 9.11
C ASN A 12 4.33 -39.13 8.79
N LEU A 13 5.19 -40.08 9.12
CA LEU A 13 6.62 -40.01 8.81
C LEU A 13 6.87 -40.01 7.29
N ASN A 14 6.14 -40.81 6.53
CA ASN A 14 6.27 -40.84 5.07
C ASN A 14 5.79 -39.53 4.44
N ASN A 15 4.63 -39.02 4.87
CA ASN A 15 4.09 -37.74 4.41
C ASN A 15 5.06 -36.58 4.71
N LEU A 16 5.68 -36.58 5.89
CA LEU A 16 6.68 -35.57 6.24
C LEU A 16 7.93 -35.62 5.35
N LYS A 17 8.41 -36.82 4.99
CA LYS A 17 9.55 -36.97 4.06
C LYS A 17 9.22 -36.46 2.66
N GLU A 18 8.01 -36.73 2.17
CA GLU A 18 7.55 -36.20 0.88
C GLU A 18 7.44 -34.68 0.92
N ILE A 19 6.91 -34.11 2.01
CA ILE A 19 6.86 -32.65 2.22
C ILE A 19 8.27 -32.06 2.27
N GLU A 20 9.19 -32.66 3.03
CA GLU A 20 10.58 -32.20 3.15
C GLU A 20 11.27 -32.16 1.80
N GLN A 21 11.15 -33.23 1.01
CA GLN A 21 11.72 -33.31 -0.32
C GLN A 21 11.11 -32.23 -1.23
N TYR A 22 9.78 -32.11 -1.25
CA TYR A 22 9.08 -31.11 -2.05
C TYR A 22 9.49 -29.67 -1.70
N VAL A 23 9.54 -29.34 -0.41
CA VAL A 23 9.94 -28.00 0.07
C VAL A 23 11.41 -27.73 -0.29
N SER A 24 12.29 -28.73 -0.18
CA SER A 24 13.70 -28.61 -0.55
C SER A 24 13.87 -28.37 -2.06
N ASP A 25 13.16 -29.12 -2.89
CA ASP A 25 13.21 -28.97 -4.36
C ASP A 25 12.63 -27.63 -4.80
N LYS A 26 11.53 -27.19 -4.19
CA LYS A 26 10.94 -25.88 -4.45
C LYS A 26 11.83 -24.74 -3.96
N LYS A 27 12.53 -24.88 -2.83
CA LYS A 27 13.54 -23.91 -2.38
C LYS A 27 14.68 -23.77 -3.40
N ILE A 28 15.19 -24.89 -3.92
CA ILE A 28 16.22 -24.87 -4.97
C ILE A 28 15.68 -24.17 -6.22
N THR A 29 14.46 -24.50 -6.64
CA THR A 29 13.78 -23.84 -7.76
C THR A 29 13.64 -22.34 -7.51
N PHE A 30 13.19 -21.92 -6.32
CA PHE A 30 13.08 -20.51 -5.92
C PHE A 30 14.41 -19.79 -6.06
N LEU A 31 15.50 -20.35 -5.52
CA LEU A 31 16.83 -19.78 -5.61
C LEU A 31 17.33 -19.68 -7.06
N HIS A 32 17.06 -20.69 -7.89
CA HIS A 32 17.38 -20.65 -9.31
C HIS A 32 16.55 -19.60 -10.06
N THR A 33 15.27 -19.44 -9.75
CA THR A 33 14.43 -18.39 -10.35
C THR A 33 14.91 -17.01 -9.94
N VAL A 34 15.29 -16.81 -8.67
CA VAL A 34 15.87 -15.54 -8.20
C VAL A 34 17.19 -15.21 -8.90
N ASN A 35 18.09 -16.20 -9.04
CA ASN A 35 19.43 -16.02 -9.63
C ASN A 35 19.45 -16.14 -11.16
N GLY A 36 18.38 -16.65 -11.76
CA GLY A 36 18.19 -16.81 -13.19
C GLY A 36 18.09 -15.44 -13.83
N ASN A 37 19.21 -15.00 -14.41
CA ASN A 37 19.50 -13.64 -14.85
C ASN A 37 18.65 -13.11 -16.02
N THR A 38 17.50 -13.71 -16.32
CA THR A 38 16.60 -13.28 -17.40
C THR A 38 15.16 -13.66 -17.05
N ASN A 39 14.30 -12.66 -16.85
CA ASN A 39 12.84 -12.81 -16.79
C ASN A 39 12.22 -13.58 -15.59
N SER A 40 12.79 -13.53 -14.40
CA SER A 40 12.05 -14.01 -13.22
C SER A 40 10.81 -13.14 -12.99
N ASN A 41 9.63 -13.70 -13.29
CA ASN A 41 8.35 -13.07 -13.03
C ASN A 41 8.06 -13.17 -11.53
N PHE A 42 7.80 -12.03 -10.87
CA PHE A 42 7.42 -11.99 -9.46
C PHE A 42 6.26 -12.94 -9.15
N ASN A 43 5.32 -13.12 -10.09
CA ASN A 43 4.20 -14.07 -9.94
C ASN A 43 4.68 -15.53 -9.84
N ALA A 44 5.73 -15.91 -10.57
CA ALA A 44 6.29 -17.26 -10.48
C ALA A 44 7.00 -17.48 -9.14
N LEU A 45 7.70 -16.46 -8.61
CA LEU A 45 8.28 -16.52 -7.26
C LEU A 45 7.20 -16.63 -6.19
N LYS A 46 6.11 -15.87 -6.35
CA LYS A 46 4.96 -15.92 -5.45
C LYS A 46 4.30 -17.30 -5.43
N GLU A 47 4.10 -17.91 -6.60
CA GLU A 47 3.54 -19.26 -6.70
C GLU A 47 4.42 -20.30 -5.99
N ILE A 48 5.74 -20.24 -6.19
CA ILE A 48 6.68 -21.13 -5.49
C ILE A 48 6.63 -20.89 -3.97
N TYR A 49 6.59 -19.64 -3.55
CA TYR A 49 6.44 -19.25 -2.15
C TYR A 49 5.16 -19.83 -1.54
N ASP A 50 4.01 -19.58 -2.15
CA ASP A 50 2.69 -20.05 -1.67
C ASP A 50 2.64 -21.58 -1.56
N ASN A 51 3.25 -22.29 -2.52
CA ASN A 51 3.39 -23.75 -2.47
C ASN A 51 4.22 -24.23 -1.27
N ILE A 52 5.34 -23.56 -0.96
CA ILE A 52 6.17 -23.90 0.19
C ILE A 52 5.42 -23.64 1.50
N ILE A 53 4.75 -22.50 1.64
CA ILE A 53 3.98 -22.16 2.85
C ILE A 53 2.84 -23.15 3.07
N SER A 54 2.12 -23.53 2.01
CA SER A 54 1.05 -24.53 2.09
C SER A 54 1.58 -25.87 2.64
N ARG A 55 2.78 -26.28 2.22
CA ARG A 55 3.40 -27.54 2.65
C ARG A 55 3.99 -27.47 4.06
N GLU A 56 4.56 -26.33 4.46
CA GLU A 56 4.97 -26.07 5.84
C GLU A 56 3.77 -26.17 6.80
N ASN A 57 2.62 -25.57 6.45
CA ASN A 57 1.42 -25.66 7.26
C ASN A 57 0.95 -27.11 7.44
N LYS A 58 0.95 -27.92 6.36
CA LYS A 58 0.64 -29.36 6.45
C LYS A 58 1.62 -30.12 7.35
N ALA A 59 2.89 -29.74 7.37
CA ALA A 59 3.87 -30.35 8.28
C ALA A 59 3.54 -30.03 9.75
N HIS A 60 3.10 -28.80 10.05
CA HIS A 60 2.64 -28.42 11.39
C HIS A 60 1.33 -29.12 11.80
N ASP A 61 0.42 -29.40 10.87
CA ASP A 61 -0.76 -30.22 11.17
C ASP A 61 -0.36 -31.64 11.58
N ILE A 62 0.60 -32.24 10.87
CA ILE A 62 1.17 -33.55 11.21
C ILE A 62 1.92 -33.51 12.56
N GLU A 63 2.67 -32.42 12.84
CA GLU A 63 3.33 -32.18 14.12
C GLU A 63 2.34 -32.25 15.29
N ASN A 64 1.21 -31.55 15.17
CA ASN A 64 0.16 -31.54 16.20
C ASN A 64 -0.42 -32.94 16.44
N ILE A 65 -0.69 -33.69 15.36
CA ILE A 65 -1.17 -35.07 15.45
C ILE A 65 -0.14 -35.96 16.14
N ASN A 66 1.15 -35.83 15.79
CA ASN A 66 2.23 -36.63 16.37
C ASN A 66 2.45 -36.29 17.85
N ASN A 67 2.41 -35.02 18.23
CA ASN A 67 2.49 -34.59 19.63
C ASN A 67 1.38 -35.24 20.47
N LYS A 68 0.15 -35.30 19.94
CA LYS A 68 -0.96 -35.99 20.62
C LYS A 68 -0.73 -37.49 20.76
N GLU A 69 -0.23 -38.16 19.72
CA GLU A 69 0.09 -39.59 19.82
C GLU A 69 1.25 -39.84 20.80
N ASN A 70 2.22 -38.93 20.91
CA ASN A 70 3.30 -39.01 21.89
C ASN A 70 2.77 -38.88 23.34
N GLU A 71 1.84 -37.96 23.60
CA GLU A 71 1.14 -37.87 24.89
C GLU A 71 0.44 -39.19 25.24
N ASN A 72 -0.29 -39.78 24.28
CA ASN A 72 -0.97 -41.07 24.47
C ASN A 72 0.03 -42.20 24.80
N ILE A 73 1.17 -42.24 24.11
CA ILE A 73 2.24 -43.22 24.37
C ILE A 73 2.79 -43.05 25.80
N MET A 74 2.98 -41.82 26.27
CA MET A 74 3.40 -41.56 27.66
C MET A 74 2.36 -42.06 28.66
N LEU A 75 1.07 -41.77 28.44
CA LEU A 75 -0.02 -42.23 29.31
C LEU A 75 -0.10 -43.76 29.39
N TYR A 76 0.04 -44.45 28.26
CA TYR A 76 0.06 -45.92 28.24
C TYR A 76 1.28 -46.47 28.97
N THR A 77 2.45 -45.84 28.81
CA THR A 77 3.66 -46.22 29.52
C THR A 77 3.46 -46.13 31.03
N ASP A 78 2.93 -45.01 31.51
CA ASP A 78 2.69 -44.78 32.94
C ASP A 78 1.65 -45.76 33.50
N THR A 79 0.56 -45.98 32.77
CA THR A 79 -0.52 -46.89 33.18
C THR A 79 -0.02 -48.33 33.30
N ILE A 80 0.71 -48.82 32.30
CA ILE A 80 1.28 -50.17 32.31
C ILE A 80 2.30 -50.32 33.43
N THR A 81 3.12 -49.30 33.67
CA THR A 81 4.10 -49.31 34.77
C THR A 81 3.40 -49.46 36.12
N LYS A 82 2.40 -48.62 36.41
CA LYS A 82 1.62 -48.68 37.66
C LYS A 82 0.87 -50.00 37.85
N LEU A 83 0.28 -50.54 36.77
CA LEU A 83 -0.42 -51.83 36.83
C LEU A 83 0.57 -52.97 37.07
N THR A 84 1.75 -52.93 36.45
CA THR A 84 2.81 -53.93 36.65
C THR A 84 3.29 -53.93 38.10
N GLU A 85 3.50 -52.75 38.69
CA GLU A 85 3.86 -52.59 40.11
C GLU A 85 2.80 -53.20 41.03
N LYS A 86 1.51 -52.86 40.85
CA LYS A 86 0.42 -53.43 41.67
C LYS A 86 0.32 -54.95 41.56
N ILE A 87 0.46 -55.52 40.35
CA ILE A 87 0.43 -56.97 40.17
C ILE A 87 1.66 -57.63 40.82
N GLN A 88 2.82 -56.97 40.76
CA GLN A 88 4.02 -57.44 41.45
C GLN A 88 3.83 -57.43 42.98
N ASP A 89 3.18 -56.42 43.54
CA ASP A 89 2.86 -56.36 44.96
C ASP A 89 1.88 -57.47 45.38
N ILE A 90 0.84 -57.74 44.58
CA ILE A 90 -0.08 -58.86 44.81
C ILE A 90 0.67 -60.20 44.73
N LEU A 91 1.54 -60.37 43.73
CA LEU A 91 2.35 -61.58 43.58
C LEU A 91 3.28 -61.78 44.79
N ASN A 92 3.90 -60.72 45.29
CA ASN A 92 4.73 -60.74 46.49
C ASN A 92 3.89 -61.14 47.70
N PHE A 93 2.72 -60.52 47.90
CA PHE A 93 1.80 -60.84 49.00
C PHE A 93 1.37 -62.31 48.98
N VAL A 94 0.90 -62.82 47.84
CA VAL A 94 0.47 -64.22 47.68
C VAL A 94 1.64 -65.18 47.95
N THR A 95 2.86 -64.82 47.53
CA THR A 95 4.05 -65.66 47.75
C THR A 95 4.47 -65.67 49.23
N THR A 96 4.39 -64.54 49.94
CA THR A 96 4.75 -64.45 51.36
C THR A 96 3.79 -65.25 52.25
N HIS A 97 2.48 -65.17 51.99
CA HIS A 97 1.45 -65.78 52.83
C HIS A 97 1.05 -67.21 52.39
N GLU A 98 1.69 -67.75 51.34
CA GLU A 98 1.52 -69.14 50.89
C GLU A 98 1.83 -70.14 52.01
N ASN A 99 2.88 -69.86 52.80
CA ASN A 99 3.27 -70.71 53.93
C ASN A 99 2.33 -70.60 55.14
N ASP A 100 1.69 -69.44 55.35
CA ASP A 100 0.70 -69.28 56.43
C ASP A 100 -0.54 -70.14 56.16
N ASN A 101 -0.94 -70.25 54.89
CA ASN A 101 -2.02 -71.15 54.46
C ASN A 101 -1.64 -72.64 54.63
N ASN A 102 -0.36 -72.99 54.41
CA ASN A 102 0.16 -74.34 54.69
C ASN A 102 0.16 -74.68 56.20
N ILE A 103 0.37 -73.70 57.08
CA ILE A 103 0.25 -73.85 58.54
C ILE A 103 -1.22 -73.99 58.96
N ILE A 104 -2.14 -73.23 58.35
CA ILE A 104 -3.59 -73.29 58.64
C ILE A 104 -4.23 -74.59 58.12
N LYS A 105 -3.80 -75.12 56.97
CA LYS A 105 -4.23 -76.43 56.43
C LYS A 105 -3.95 -77.61 57.35
N GLN A 106 -2.96 -77.49 58.23
CA GLN A 106 -2.70 -78.48 59.27
C GLN A 106 -3.89 -78.61 60.26
N HIS A 107 -4.84 -77.65 60.24
CA HIS A 107 -5.98 -77.56 61.15
C HIS A 107 -7.35 -77.49 60.46
N ILE A 108 -7.43 -77.30 59.12
CA ILE A 108 -8.70 -77.26 58.34
C ILE A 108 -8.49 -77.98 57.00
N GLN A 109 -9.36 -78.93 56.66
CA GLN A 109 -9.09 -79.99 55.69
C GLN A 109 -9.46 -79.70 54.21
N ASP A 110 -9.98 -78.52 53.85
CA ASP A 110 -10.66 -78.32 52.56
C ASP A 110 -10.22 -77.08 51.75
N ILE A 111 -8.93 -76.75 51.70
CA ILE A 111 -8.41 -75.74 50.75
C ILE A 111 -7.46 -76.44 49.78
N ASP A 112 -7.73 -76.38 48.47
CA ASP A 112 -6.95 -77.11 47.46
C ASP A 112 -5.64 -76.35 47.15
N GLU A 113 -4.49 -76.99 47.34
CA GLU A 113 -3.13 -76.38 47.17
C GLU A 113 -2.88 -75.89 45.74
N ASN A 114 -3.67 -76.44 44.81
CA ASN A 114 -3.63 -76.17 43.39
C ASN A 114 -4.05 -74.73 43.02
N ASP A 115 -4.88 -74.06 43.85
CA ASP A 115 -5.45 -72.76 43.47
C ASP A 115 -4.50 -71.57 43.72
N VAL A 116 -3.68 -71.62 44.78
CA VAL A 116 -2.65 -70.59 45.03
C VAL A 116 -1.57 -70.62 43.96
N SER A 117 -1.16 -71.82 43.53
CA SER A 117 -0.18 -71.99 42.44
C SER A 117 -0.72 -71.43 41.11
N LYS A 118 -1.98 -71.70 40.78
CA LYS A 118 -2.64 -71.12 39.59
C LYS A 118 -2.69 -69.59 39.65
N ILE A 119 -3.01 -68.99 40.80
CA ILE A 119 -3.03 -67.54 40.98
C ILE A 119 -1.63 -66.95 40.69
N LYS A 120 -0.57 -67.55 41.25
CA LYS A 120 0.82 -67.11 41.01
C LYS A 120 1.21 -67.20 39.54
N GLU A 121 0.82 -68.27 38.84
CA GLU A 121 1.07 -68.41 37.40
C GLU A 121 0.36 -67.34 36.58
N ILE A 122 -0.91 -67.05 36.89
CA ILE A 122 -1.69 -65.99 36.23
C ILE A 122 -1.02 -64.62 36.44
N LEU A 123 -0.61 -64.28 37.66
CA LEU A 123 0.05 -63.01 37.96
C LEU A 123 1.39 -62.88 37.21
N LYS A 124 2.23 -63.93 37.22
CA LYS A 124 3.50 -63.96 36.48
C LYS A 124 3.28 -63.80 34.96
N SER A 125 2.30 -64.52 34.41
CA SER A 125 1.94 -64.43 32.99
C SER A 125 1.44 -63.03 32.62
N THR A 126 0.68 -62.39 33.52
CA THR A 126 0.20 -61.01 33.33
C THR A 126 1.36 -60.00 33.34
N ILE A 127 2.30 -60.11 34.29
CA ILE A 127 3.51 -59.27 34.32
C ILE A 127 4.32 -59.43 33.04
N GLN A 128 4.53 -60.66 32.58
CA GLN A 128 5.23 -60.93 31.31
C GLN A 128 4.52 -60.30 30.12
N SER A 129 3.18 -60.36 30.09
CA SER A 129 2.38 -59.74 29.03
C SER A 129 2.54 -58.22 29.04
N PHE A 130 2.52 -57.58 30.21
CA PHE A 130 2.77 -56.14 30.34
C PHE A 130 4.19 -55.73 29.93
N GLN A 131 5.21 -56.52 30.29
CA GLN A 131 6.58 -56.30 29.81
C GLN A 131 6.67 -56.36 28.28
N GLN A 132 5.97 -57.29 27.63
CA GLN A 132 5.91 -57.34 26.16
C GLN A 132 5.26 -56.10 25.56
N ILE A 133 4.20 -55.56 26.19
CA ILE A 133 3.56 -54.32 25.74
C ILE A 133 4.52 -53.12 25.92
N GLN A 134 5.22 -53.05 27.06
CA GLN A 134 6.18 -51.98 27.35
C GLN A 134 7.36 -52.00 26.37
N ASN A 135 7.84 -53.19 25.99
CA ASN A 135 8.85 -53.33 24.94
C ASN A 135 8.36 -52.79 23.59
N LYS A 136 7.12 -53.12 23.19
CA LYS A 136 6.52 -52.58 21.95
C LYS A 136 6.36 -51.06 21.98
N ILE A 137 6.01 -50.49 23.14
CA ILE A 137 5.95 -49.04 23.33
C ILE A 137 7.33 -48.41 23.13
N ASN A 138 8.38 -48.99 23.73
CA ASN A 138 9.75 -48.50 23.60
C ASN A 138 10.27 -48.61 22.16
N GLU A 139 9.91 -49.66 21.44
CA GLU A 139 10.20 -49.79 20.01
C GLU A 139 9.57 -48.65 19.20
N ILE A 140 8.29 -48.36 19.39
CA ILE A 140 7.59 -47.24 18.74
C ILE A 140 8.27 -45.92 19.10
N LYS A 141 8.56 -45.69 20.38
CA LYS A 141 9.21 -44.46 20.84
C LYS A 141 10.57 -44.25 20.19
N THR A 142 11.39 -45.29 20.15
CA THR A 142 12.72 -45.25 19.53
C THR A 142 12.63 -45.02 18.03
N GLN A 143 11.67 -45.65 17.35
CA GLN A 143 11.48 -45.56 15.90
C GLN A 143 11.09 -44.15 15.44
N PHE A 144 10.18 -43.47 16.15
CA PHE A 144 9.59 -42.21 15.69
C PHE A 144 10.11 -40.96 16.40
N TYR A 145 10.54 -41.10 17.66
CA TYR A 145 10.99 -39.98 18.50
C TYR A 145 12.47 -40.08 18.92
N GLY A 146 13.20 -41.07 18.40
CA GLY A 146 14.63 -41.28 18.62
C GLY A 146 15.51 -40.57 17.58
N ASN A 147 16.42 -41.31 16.93
CA ASN A 147 17.51 -40.74 16.13
C ASN A 147 17.14 -40.25 14.71
N ASN A 148 15.98 -40.64 14.17
CA ASN A 148 15.44 -40.12 12.90
C ASN A 148 14.07 -39.49 13.15
N ASN A 149 14.09 -38.45 13.98
CA ASN A 149 12.91 -37.90 14.61
C ASN A 149 12.07 -37.11 13.62
N ILE A 150 10.76 -37.39 13.61
CA ILE A 150 9.71 -36.55 13.02
C ILE A 150 10.00 -35.06 13.28
N ASN A 151 10.43 -34.70 14.49
CA ASN A 151 10.78 -33.32 14.86
C ASN A 151 11.94 -32.76 14.03
N SER A 152 12.95 -33.57 13.71
CA SER A 152 14.08 -33.13 12.88
C SER A 152 13.62 -32.78 11.47
N ILE A 153 12.72 -33.58 10.90
CA ILE A 153 12.17 -33.33 9.55
C ILE A 153 11.34 -32.03 9.55
N ILE A 154 10.50 -31.84 10.57
CA ILE A 154 9.71 -30.60 10.73
C ILE A 154 10.63 -29.38 10.84
N ILE A 155 11.69 -29.46 11.66
CA ILE A 155 12.68 -28.38 11.80
C ILE A 155 13.32 -28.06 10.44
N THR A 156 13.70 -29.07 9.65
CA THR A 156 14.26 -28.87 8.31
C THR A 156 13.26 -28.19 7.37
N ILE A 157 11.99 -28.63 7.37
CA ILE A 157 10.92 -28.01 6.58
C ILE A 157 10.76 -26.53 6.95
N SER A 158 10.61 -26.23 8.25
CA SER A 158 10.46 -24.85 8.73
C SER A 158 11.68 -23.99 8.42
N GLN A 159 12.90 -24.53 8.54
CA GLN A 159 14.11 -23.80 8.17
C GLN A 159 14.13 -23.46 6.68
N ASN A 160 13.82 -24.43 5.81
CA ASN A 160 13.75 -24.21 4.38
C ASN A 160 12.66 -23.20 3.99
N ALA A 161 11.49 -23.26 4.62
CA ALA A 161 10.43 -22.29 4.41
C ALA A 161 10.84 -20.88 4.89
N ASN A 162 11.48 -20.76 6.05
CA ASN A 162 11.95 -19.48 6.59
C ASN A 162 13.03 -18.82 5.74
N ASP A 163 13.94 -19.61 5.16
CA ASP A 163 14.93 -19.11 4.21
C ASP A 163 14.24 -18.45 3.00
N VAL A 164 13.19 -19.09 2.46
CA VAL A 164 12.41 -18.55 1.34
C VAL A 164 11.58 -17.33 1.75
N LYS A 165 10.89 -17.35 2.91
CA LYS A 165 10.16 -16.18 3.45
C LYS A 165 11.04 -14.94 3.53
N THR A 166 12.27 -15.09 4.01
CA THR A 166 13.23 -14.00 4.17
C THR A 166 13.63 -13.39 2.82
N LEU A 167 13.85 -14.23 1.81
CA LEU A 167 14.21 -13.78 0.46
C LEU A 167 13.02 -13.14 -0.26
N PHE A 168 11.86 -13.80 -0.22
CA PHE A 168 10.63 -13.34 -0.85
C PHE A 168 10.15 -12.01 -0.28
N SER A 169 10.27 -11.78 1.03
CA SER A 169 9.92 -10.50 1.66
C SER A 169 10.69 -9.32 1.05
N LYS A 170 11.98 -9.52 0.74
CA LYS A 170 12.79 -8.49 0.07
C LYS A 170 12.37 -8.30 -1.39
N ASP A 171 11.98 -9.38 -2.08
CA ASP A 171 11.44 -9.29 -3.46
C ASP A 171 10.14 -8.47 -3.47
N LEU A 172 9.24 -8.76 -2.52
CA LEU A 172 7.96 -8.08 -2.35
C LEU A 172 8.12 -6.59 -2.05
N THR A 173 9.09 -6.19 -1.22
CA THR A 173 9.38 -4.77 -0.98
C THR A 173 9.76 -4.04 -2.28
N ILE A 174 10.65 -4.63 -3.08
CA ILE A 174 11.09 -4.06 -4.36
C ILE A 174 9.92 -3.92 -5.32
N GLU A 175 9.09 -4.96 -5.45
CA GLU A 175 7.93 -4.94 -6.34
C GLU A 175 6.91 -3.86 -5.92
N ASN A 176 6.63 -3.75 -4.63
CA ASN A 176 5.73 -2.73 -4.11
C ASN A 176 6.25 -1.31 -4.37
N GLU A 177 7.55 -1.07 -4.17
CA GLU A 177 8.16 0.24 -4.45
C GLU A 177 8.11 0.57 -5.95
N LEU A 178 8.36 -0.41 -6.84
CA LEU A 178 8.22 -0.24 -8.28
C LEU A 178 6.79 0.17 -8.68
N VAL A 179 5.78 -0.54 -8.17
CA VAL A 179 4.36 -0.25 -8.45
C VAL A 179 3.98 1.14 -7.93
N GLN A 180 4.42 1.53 -6.74
CA GLN A 180 4.16 2.86 -6.19
C GLN A 180 4.79 3.96 -7.03
N ILE A 181 6.05 3.79 -7.44
CA ILE A 181 6.75 4.72 -8.32
C ILE A 181 6.03 4.83 -9.66
N GLN A 182 5.65 3.71 -10.27
CA GLN A 182 4.94 3.69 -11.54
C GLN A 182 3.63 4.47 -11.45
N ASN A 183 2.82 4.23 -10.42
CA ASN A 183 1.55 4.93 -10.21
C ASN A 183 1.75 6.43 -10.00
N ARG A 184 2.74 6.83 -9.20
CA ARG A 184 3.08 8.25 -9.01
C ARG A 184 3.54 8.90 -10.31
N LEU A 185 4.44 8.26 -11.05
CA LEU A 185 4.91 8.78 -12.34
C LEU A 185 3.78 8.97 -13.33
N GLU A 186 2.86 8.02 -13.44
CA GLU A 186 1.72 8.12 -14.37
C GLU A 186 0.74 9.23 -13.95
N ASN A 187 0.47 9.37 -12.65
CA ASN A 187 -0.37 10.46 -12.13
C ASN A 187 0.23 11.83 -12.43
N ILE A 188 1.52 12.05 -12.12
CA ILE A 188 2.19 13.33 -12.36
C ILE A 188 2.29 13.60 -13.87
N LYS A 189 2.62 12.58 -14.67
CA LYS A 189 2.69 12.69 -16.13
C LYS A 189 1.37 13.15 -16.74
N ASN A 190 0.25 12.59 -16.29
CA ASN A 190 -1.09 12.94 -16.76
C ASN A 190 -1.49 14.35 -16.29
N ALA A 191 -1.24 14.70 -15.03
CA ALA A 191 -1.51 16.05 -14.50
C ALA A 191 -0.67 17.14 -15.20
N ALA A 192 0.57 16.82 -15.57
CA ALA A 192 1.49 17.73 -16.24
C ALA A 192 1.28 17.85 -17.76
N HIS A 193 0.28 17.17 -18.35
CA HIS A 193 0.08 17.13 -19.80
C HIS A 193 -0.05 18.52 -20.44
N GLU A 194 -0.84 19.42 -19.85
CA GLU A 194 -0.99 20.78 -20.37
C GLU A 194 0.22 21.67 -20.13
N SER A 195 1.12 21.26 -19.22
CA SER A 195 2.34 21.97 -18.85
C SER A 195 3.56 21.60 -19.69
N ARG A 196 3.36 20.74 -20.69
CA ARG A 196 4.39 20.24 -21.60
C ARG A 196 4.86 21.30 -22.59
N SER A 197 6.07 21.11 -23.12
CA SER A 197 6.71 22.17 -23.90
C SER A 197 5.99 22.47 -25.21
N GLU A 198 5.44 21.45 -25.86
CA GLU A 198 4.66 21.61 -27.09
C GLU A 198 3.42 22.48 -26.87
N GLN A 199 2.70 22.24 -25.77
CA GLN A 199 1.49 22.97 -25.36
C GLN A 199 1.86 24.41 -25.01
N MET A 200 2.99 24.62 -24.32
CA MET A 200 3.49 25.97 -24.02
C MET A 200 3.92 26.74 -25.27
N VAL A 201 4.53 26.08 -26.26
CA VAL A 201 4.84 26.70 -27.56
C VAL A 201 3.55 27.16 -28.25
N GLN A 202 2.53 26.29 -28.32
CA GLN A 202 1.25 26.65 -28.96
C GLN A 202 0.57 27.84 -28.25
N TYR A 203 0.52 27.80 -26.92
CA TYR A 203 -0.05 28.86 -26.09
C TYR A 203 0.67 30.20 -26.28
N THR A 204 2.01 30.21 -26.19
CA THR A 204 2.79 31.45 -26.35
C THR A 204 2.75 32.00 -27.78
N ASN A 205 2.70 31.14 -28.80
CA ASN A 205 2.54 31.56 -30.20
C ASN A 205 1.19 32.26 -30.45
N ALA A 206 0.11 31.78 -29.82
CA ALA A 206 -1.20 32.42 -29.92
C ALA A 206 -1.18 33.85 -29.33
N ILE A 207 -0.55 34.01 -28.16
CA ILE A 207 -0.35 35.34 -27.53
C ILE A 207 0.50 36.23 -28.44
N HIS A 208 1.63 35.72 -28.94
CA HIS A 208 2.52 36.48 -29.81
C HIS A 208 1.79 36.98 -31.07
N LYS A 209 1.03 36.11 -31.75
CA LYS A 209 0.23 36.46 -32.93
C LYS A 209 -0.81 37.54 -32.62
N TYR A 210 -1.50 37.45 -31.48
CA TYR A 210 -2.43 38.50 -31.03
C TYR A 210 -1.71 39.84 -30.87
N ILE A 211 -0.56 39.86 -30.18
CA ILE A 211 0.20 41.08 -29.93
C ILE A 211 0.67 41.71 -31.25
N GLU A 212 1.24 40.92 -32.17
CA GLU A 212 1.67 41.43 -33.48
C GLU A 212 0.53 42.08 -34.26
N GLN A 213 -0.67 41.48 -34.21
CA GLN A 213 -1.86 42.04 -34.87
C GLN A 213 -2.27 43.38 -34.26
N GLN A 214 -2.27 43.49 -32.93
CA GLN A 214 -2.59 44.77 -32.26
C GLN A 214 -1.53 45.84 -32.56
N PHE A 215 -0.24 45.48 -32.59
CA PHE A 215 0.83 46.41 -32.95
C PHE A 215 0.64 46.98 -34.37
N LYS A 216 0.32 46.14 -35.35
CA LYS A 216 0.01 46.59 -36.73
C LYS A 216 -1.21 47.51 -36.78
N LYS A 217 -2.25 47.20 -35.99
CA LYS A 217 -3.47 48.02 -35.94
C LYS A 217 -3.20 49.41 -35.36
N ILE A 218 -2.45 49.46 -34.26
CA ILE A 218 -2.04 50.71 -33.60
C ILE A 218 -1.09 51.54 -34.48
N GLU A 219 -0.21 50.90 -35.24
CA GLU A 219 0.68 51.59 -36.18
C GLU A 219 -0.09 52.26 -37.32
N ASN A 220 -1.11 51.58 -37.85
CA ASN A 220 -1.94 52.10 -38.94
C ASN A 220 -2.92 53.20 -38.49
N ASN A 221 -3.44 53.12 -37.27
CA ASN A 221 -4.36 54.10 -36.71
C ASN A 221 -4.13 54.28 -35.19
N PRO A 222 -3.29 55.23 -34.77
CA PRO A 222 -2.92 55.38 -33.37
C PRO A 222 -4.08 55.91 -32.50
N ASP A 223 -4.71 55.03 -31.73
CA ASP A 223 -5.76 55.35 -30.75
C ASP A 223 -5.33 55.02 -29.31
N GLN A 224 -5.52 55.96 -28.39
CA GLN A 224 -5.05 55.82 -27.00
C GLN A 224 -5.83 54.75 -26.22
N ASN A 225 -7.14 54.64 -26.43
CA ASN A 225 -7.98 53.67 -25.74
C ASN A 225 -7.63 52.24 -26.21
N GLU A 226 -7.32 52.10 -27.49
CA GLU A 226 -6.87 50.84 -28.07
C GLU A 226 -5.50 50.40 -27.53
N ILE A 227 -4.57 51.34 -27.36
CA ILE A 227 -3.28 51.06 -26.71
C ILE A 227 -3.47 50.62 -25.25
N ASP A 228 -4.32 51.32 -24.48
CA ASP A 228 -4.60 50.96 -23.09
C ASP A 228 -5.24 49.58 -22.96
N SER A 229 -6.24 49.28 -23.79
CA SER A 229 -6.90 47.97 -23.85
C SER A 229 -5.91 46.87 -24.23
N THR A 230 -5.03 47.11 -25.20
CA THR A 230 -4.00 46.15 -25.61
C THR A 230 -3.00 45.89 -24.48
N MET A 231 -2.51 46.94 -23.79
CA MET A 231 -1.61 46.77 -22.64
C MET A 231 -2.28 45.94 -21.54
N GLU A 232 -3.56 46.18 -21.24
CA GLU A 232 -4.27 45.42 -20.21
C GLU A 232 -4.47 43.95 -20.58
N ASN A 233 -4.79 43.66 -21.84
CA ASN A 233 -4.88 42.28 -22.33
C ASN A 233 -3.53 41.56 -22.23
N ILE A 234 -2.42 42.22 -22.58
CA ILE A 234 -1.07 41.65 -22.42
C ILE A 234 -0.76 41.39 -20.94
N ARG A 235 -1.13 42.30 -20.03
CA ARG A 235 -0.99 42.07 -18.58
C ARG A 235 -1.79 40.85 -18.11
N ASN A 236 -3.01 40.67 -18.62
CA ASN A 236 -3.84 39.51 -18.28
C ASN A 236 -3.23 38.19 -18.80
N TYR A 237 -2.70 38.17 -20.02
CA TYR A 237 -1.95 37.02 -20.52
C TYR A 237 -0.71 36.71 -19.68
N ASN A 238 0.01 37.73 -19.19
CA ASN A 238 1.13 37.52 -18.29
C ASN A 238 0.70 36.92 -16.95
N LYS A 239 -0.39 37.40 -16.34
CA LYS A 239 -0.94 36.82 -15.10
C LYS A 239 -1.30 35.35 -15.29
N GLU A 240 -1.97 34.99 -16.39
CA GLU A 240 -2.30 33.59 -16.68
C GLU A 240 -1.03 32.74 -16.90
N SER A 241 -0.04 33.29 -17.61
CA SER A 241 1.25 32.64 -17.83
C SER A 241 2.03 32.42 -16.53
N GLU A 242 1.95 33.35 -15.58
CA GLU A 242 2.56 33.22 -14.25
C GLU A 242 1.89 32.08 -13.45
N VAL A 243 0.57 31.90 -13.54
CA VAL A 243 -0.13 30.76 -12.92
C VAL A 243 0.33 29.44 -13.52
N LYS A 244 0.39 29.34 -14.86
CA LYS A 244 0.91 28.14 -15.56
C LYS A 244 2.38 27.86 -15.21
N LEU A 245 3.19 28.90 -15.05
CA LEU A 245 4.58 28.78 -14.63
C LEU A 245 4.70 28.18 -13.21
N GLN A 246 3.86 28.59 -12.28
CA GLN A 246 3.83 27.98 -10.93
C GLN A 246 3.42 26.51 -10.98
N GLN A 247 2.45 26.14 -11.81
CA GLN A 247 2.07 24.73 -12.01
C GLN A 247 3.25 23.90 -12.55
N ILE A 248 3.98 24.41 -13.55
CA ILE A 248 5.19 23.77 -14.07
C ILE A 248 6.23 23.58 -12.97
N LEU A 249 6.47 24.59 -12.13
CA LEU A 249 7.43 24.51 -11.02
C LEU A 249 7.02 23.44 -9.99
N ASN A 250 5.73 23.32 -9.67
CA ASN A 250 5.23 22.29 -8.77
C ASN A 250 5.49 20.89 -9.33
N TYR A 251 5.12 20.64 -10.60
CA TYR A 251 5.38 19.34 -11.23
C TYR A 251 6.86 19.01 -11.33
N LYS A 252 7.71 20.01 -11.62
CA LYS A 252 9.16 19.83 -11.60
C LYS A 252 9.66 19.37 -10.23
N ASN A 253 9.16 19.96 -9.15
CA ASN A 253 9.55 19.58 -7.79
C ASN A 253 9.13 18.15 -7.48
N GLU A 254 7.95 17.72 -7.93
CA GLU A 254 7.50 16.33 -7.78
C GLU A 254 8.40 15.34 -8.53
N PHE A 255 8.77 15.64 -9.78
CA PHE A 255 9.73 14.82 -10.52
C PHE A 255 11.14 14.85 -9.89
N ALA A 256 11.59 15.99 -9.40
CA ALA A 256 12.87 16.10 -8.70
C ALA A 256 12.89 15.29 -7.40
N SER A 257 11.73 15.10 -6.75
CA SER A 257 11.60 14.27 -5.55
C SER A 257 11.59 12.77 -5.87
N ILE A 258 10.92 12.34 -6.95
CA ILE A 258 10.79 10.91 -7.26
C ILE A 258 12.06 10.32 -7.88
N ILE A 259 12.86 11.12 -8.59
CA ILE A 259 14.10 10.63 -9.23
C ILE A 259 15.07 10.01 -8.21
N PRO A 260 15.42 10.68 -7.09
CA PRO A 260 16.25 10.06 -6.04
C PRO A 260 15.67 8.76 -5.46
N GLU A 261 14.34 8.67 -5.32
CA GLU A 261 13.69 7.44 -4.87
C GLU A 261 13.94 6.30 -5.86
N ILE A 262 13.78 6.57 -7.16
CA ILE A 262 14.08 5.60 -8.23
C ILE A 262 15.56 5.22 -8.22
N THR A 263 16.48 6.20 -8.11
CA THR A 263 17.93 5.94 -8.07
C THR A 263 18.32 5.04 -6.89
N ASN A 264 17.72 5.27 -5.71
CA ASN A 264 17.95 4.42 -4.54
C ASN A 264 17.43 3.00 -4.76
N LEU A 265 16.25 2.84 -5.36
CA LEU A 265 15.68 1.54 -5.70
C LEU A 265 16.54 0.80 -6.74
N ILE A 266 17.05 1.49 -7.76
CA ILE A 266 18.00 0.93 -8.73
C ILE A 266 19.23 0.37 -8.02
N ALA A 267 19.81 1.11 -7.08
CA ALA A 267 20.97 0.66 -6.31
C ALA A 267 20.66 -0.59 -5.47
N LEU A 268 19.49 -0.64 -4.83
CA LEU A 268 19.02 -1.79 -4.07
C LEU A 268 18.87 -3.03 -4.95
N ILE A 269 18.16 -2.91 -6.07
CA ILE A 269 17.94 -3.99 -7.05
C ILE A 269 19.28 -4.49 -7.59
N LYS A 270 20.17 -3.58 -7.97
CA LYS A 270 21.49 -3.90 -8.50
C LYS A 270 22.36 -4.64 -7.49
N SER A 271 22.32 -4.24 -6.22
CA SER A 271 23.06 -4.93 -5.16
C SER A 271 22.56 -6.37 -4.95
N LYS A 272 21.30 -6.64 -5.24
CA LYS A 272 20.67 -7.95 -4.99
C LYS A 272 20.75 -8.90 -6.20
N TYR A 273 20.45 -8.40 -7.40
CA TYR A 273 20.35 -9.24 -8.61
C TYR A 273 21.32 -8.84 -9.74
N GLY A 274 22.10 -7.77 -9.57
CA GLY A 274 22.88 -7.18 -10.66
C GLY A 274 22.01 -6.46 -11.70
N ASN A 275 22.56 -6.29 -12.91
CA ASN A 275 21.96 -5.42 -13.94
C ASN A 275 21.04 -6.16 -14.93
N ASN A 276 20.98 -7.50 -14.89
CA ASN A 276 20.26 -8.30 -15.88
C ASN A 276 18.82 -8.64 -15.44
N ASN A 277 18.39 -8.21 -14.26
CA ASN A 277 17.06 -8.47 -13.74
C ASN A 277 15.99 -7.58 -14.40
N ILE A 278 14.77 -8.11 -14.54
CA ILE A 278 13.65 -7.36 -15.14
C ILE A 278 13.28 -6.12 -14.33
N SER A 279 13.29 -6.23 -13.00
CA SER A 279 13.05 -5.13 -12.06
C SER A 279 14.07 -4.00 -12.25
N TYR A 280 15.33 -4.35 -12.53
CA TYR A 280 16.38 -3.36 -12.81
C TYR A 280 16.07 -2.60 -14.10
N THR A 281 15.70 -3.33 -15.17
CA THR A 281 15.33 -2.74 -16.46
C THR A 281 14.12 -1.81 -16.33
N VAL A 282 13.11 -2.23 -15.57
CA VAL A 282 11.91 -1.43 -15.28
C VAL A 282 12.27 -0.15 -14.51
N ALA A 283 13.08 -0.26 -13.45
CA ALA A 283 13.50 0.89 -12.65
C ALA A 283 14.30 1.92 -13.47
N ILE A 284 15.23 1.46 -14.31
CA ILE A 284 15.99 2.33 -15.23
C ILE A 284 15.04 3.05 -16.19
N LYS A 285 14.07 2.34 -16.78
CA LYS A 285 13.08 2.95 -17.66
C LYS A 285 12.23 4.00 -16.93
N HIS A 286 11.90 3.79 -15.66
CA HIS A 286 11.21 4.78 -14.84
C HIS A 286 12.07 6.03 -14.63
N GLU A 287 13.36 5.87 -14.32
CA GLU A 287 14.32 6.98 -14.15
C GLU A 287 14.46 7.79 -15.45
N GLU A 288 14.67 7.12 -16.59
CA GLU A 288 14.78 7.74 -17.91
C GLU A 288 13.52 8.54 -18.26
N ASN A 289 12.34 7.95 -18.06
CA ASN A 289 11.07 8.63 -18.31
C ASN A 289 10.89 9.85 -17.40
N ALA A 290 11.19 9.73 -16.11
CA ALA A 290 11.11 10.84 -15.17
C ALA A 290 12.06 11.98 -15.57
N GLN A 291 13.30 11.66 -15.96
CA GLN A 291 14.29 12.65 -16.38
C GLN A 291 13.88 13.35 -17.69
N ASN A 292 13.36 12.60 -18.66
CA ASN A 292 12.87 13.15 -19.92
C ASN A 292 11.73 14.14 -19.69
N ILE A 293 10.80 13.81 -18.80
CA ILE A 293 9.70 14.68 -18.43
C ILE A 293 10.19 15.93 -17.71
N LEU A 294 11.10 15.79 -16.73
CA LEU A 294 11.69 16.92 -16.02
C LEU A 294 12.38 17.90 -16.98
N ASN A 295 13.13 17.36 -17.96
CA ASN A 295 13.78 18.15 -19.00
C ASN A 295 12.77 18.89 -19.90
N ASP A 296 11.66 18.26 -20.25
CA ASP A 296 10.58 18.90 -20.99
C ASP A 296 9.90 20.04 -20.20
N LEU A 297 9.67 19.84 -18.91
CA LEU A 297 9.14 20.88 -18.02
C LEU A 297 10.13 22.05 -17.86
N ASN A 298 11.45 21.78 -17.84
CA ASN A 298 12.48 22.83 -17.88
C ASN A 298 12.37 23.69 -19.15
N LYS A 299 12.13 23.06 -20.31
CA LYS A 299 11.89 23.80 -21.58
C LYS A 299 10.62 24.66 -21.48
N SER A 300 9.55 24.08 -20.94
CA SER A 300 8.26 24.76 -20.73
C SER A 300 8.39 26.00 -19.86
N GLN A 301 9.15 25.89 -18.75
CA GLN A 301 9.47 27.02 -17.88
C GLN A 301 10.21 28.13 -18.65
N ASN A 302 11.20 27.77 -19.46
CA ASN A 302 11.98 28.74 -20.24
C ASN A 302 11.11 29.46 -21.27
N ILE A 303 10.24 28.74 -21.99
CA ILE A 303 9.31 29.29 -22.98
C ILE A 303 8.40 30.35 -22.34
N LEU A 304 7.75 30.02 -21.22
CA LEU A 304 6.88 30.98 -20.52
C LEU A 304 7.65 32.17 -19.97
N THR A 305 8.82 31.94 -19.36
CA THR A 305 9.65 33.01 -18.81
C THR A 305 10.07 34.00 -19.89
N GLN A 306 10.48 33.50 -21.06
CA GLN A 306 10.82 34.33 -22.22
C GLN A 306 9.61 35.10 -22.74
N SER A 307 8.45 34.44 -22.89
CA SER A 307 7.22 35.08 -23.34
C SER A 307 6.76 36.20 -22.39
N ILE A 308 6.75 35.95 -21.08
CA ILE A 308 6.40 36.96 -20.06
C ILE A 308 7.32 38.18 -20.15
N ASN A 309 8.63 37.95 -20.28
CA ASN A 309 9.61 39.03 -20.40
C ASN A 309 9.46 39.82 -21.72
N GLN A 310 9.17 39.15 -22.83
CA GLN A 310 8.89 39.82 -24.09
C GLN A 310 7.60 40.64 -24.03
N ASN A 311 6.57 40.12 -23.39
CA ASN A 311 5.31 40.82 -23.18
C ASN A 311 5.49 42.09 -22.31
N LYS A 312 6.37 42.05 -21.31
CA LYS A 312 6.74 43.23 -20.51
C LYS A 312 7.36 44.32 -21.39
N LYS A 313 8.31 43.97 -22.27
CA LYS A 313 8.89 44.91 -23.26
C LYS A 313 7.84 45.47 -24.21
N ASN A 314 6.94 44.62 -24.72
CA ASN A 314 5.86 45.06 -25.60
C ASN A 314 4.93 46.08 -24.90
N ILE A 315 4.65 45.91 -23.60
CA ILE A 315 3.90 46.90 -22.80
C ILE A 315 4.67 48.22 -22.67
N GLU A 316 5.98 48.16 -22.43
CA GLU A 316 6.84 49.36 -22.37
C GLU A 316 6.83 50.12 -23.71
N ASP A 317 6.99 49.40 -24.82
CA ASP A 317 6.94 49.96 -26.18
C ASP A 317 5.60 50.63 -26.48
N LEU A 318 4.49 49.99 -26.10
CA LEU A 318 3.15 50.57 -26.19
C LEU A 318 3.01 51.83 -25.32
N GLY A 319 3.60 51.83 -24.12
CA GLY A 319 3.67 53.00 -23.24
C GLY A 319 4.36 54.19 -23.90
N TYR A 320 5.50 53.96 -24.56
CA TYR A 320 6.21 55.01 -25.31
C TYR A 320 5.39 55.52 -26.50
N LYS A 321 4.74 54.61 -27.26
CA LYS A 321 3.86 55.02 -28.37
C LYS A 321 2.70 55.89 -27.88
N LYS A 322 2.07 55.54 -26.75
CA LYS A 322 1.01 56.34 -26.13
C LYS A 322 1.48 57.75 -25.77
N GLN A 323 2.66 57.88 -25.15
CA GLN A 323 3.25 59.18 -24.82
C GLN A 323 3.56 60.00 -26.08
N GLY A 324 4.07 59.36 -27.13
CA GLY A 324 4.31 60.00 -28.43
C GLY A 324 3.05 60.63 -29.02
N ILE A 325 1.91 59.93 -28.99
CA ILE A 325 0.61 60.46 -29.44
C ILE A 325 0.20 61.68 -28.60
N HIS A 326 0.35 61.60 -27.28
CA HIS A 326 -0.01 62.70 -26.38
C HIS A 326 0.81 63.97 -26.65
N ASN A 327 2.13 63.82 -26.83
CA ASN A 327 3.02 64.94 -27.13
C ASN A 327 2.73 65.55 -28.51
N ASN A 328 2.43 64.74 -29.53
CA ASN A 328 2.12 65.24 -30.87
C ASN A 328 0.77 65.99 -30.90
N ASN A 329 -0.23 65.49 -30.19
CA ASN A 329 -1.53 66.17 -30.05
C ASN A 329 -1.42 67.50 -29.30
N ASN A 330 -0.61 67.56 -28.23
CA ASN A 330 -0.36 68.80 -27.48
C ASN A 330 0.41 69.84 -28.32
N LEU A 331 1.39 69.41 -29.13
CA LEU A 331 2.12 70.31 -30.05
C LEU A 331 1.18 70.89 -31.12
N HIS A 332 0.27 70.06 -31.65
CA HIS A 332 -0.68 70.49 -32.67
C HIS A 332 -1.75 71.44 -32.12
N THR A 333 -2.12 71.29 -30.84
CA THR A 333 -3.05 72.19 -30.13
C THR A 333 -2.37 73.51 -29.79
N ALA A 334 -1.12 73.48 -29.27
CA ALA A 334 -0.34 74.68 -28.99
C ALA A 334 -0.04 75.51 -30.26
N ASN A 335 0.26 74.86 -31.40
CA ASN A 335 0.46 75.56 -32.68
C ASN A 335 -0.85 76.16 -33.22
N LYS A 336 -2.01 75.52 -33.00
CA LYS A 336 -3.32 76.09 -33.36
C LYS A 336 -3.69 77.30 -32.50
N ASP A 337 -3.40 77.27 -31.21
CA ASP A 337 -3.65 78.41 -30.31
C ASP A 337 -2.70 79.61 -30.60
N GLN A 338 -1.49 79.33 -31.11
CA GLN A 338 -0.58 80.36 -31.64
C GLN A 338 -1.00 80.91 -33.01
N GLU A 339 -1.54 80.09 -33.92
CA GLU A 339 -2.06 80.55 -35.22
C GLU A 339 -3.34 81.40 -35.12
N ILE A 340 -4.18 81.19 -34.10
CA ILE A 340 -5.42 81.98 -33.91
C ILE A 340 -5.13 83.36 -33.26
N SER A 341 -3.94 83.54 -32.66
CA SER A 341 -3.56 84.79 -31.99
C SER A 341 -2.82 85.80 -32.88
N GLN A 342 -2.60 85.50 -34.17
CA GLN A 342 -1.96 86.42 -35.12
C GLN A 342 -2.86 86.68 -36.32
N ILE A 343 -3.61 87.79 -36.26
CA ILE A 343 -3.92 88.78 -37.32
C ILE A 343 -5.26 89.44 -36.97
N LYS A 344 -5.17 90.56 -36.25
CA LYS A 344 -5.98 91.75 -36.56
C LYS A 344 -5.27 92.99 -36.01
N TYR A 345 -4.54 93.67 -36.89
CA TYR A 345 -4.01 95.00 -36.63
C TYR A 345 -5.18 96.00 -36.44
N PRO A 346 -5.11 96.91 -35.47
CA PRO A 346 -6.10 97.96 -35.29
C PRO A 346 -5.81 99.12 -36.25
N ASN A 347 -6.84 99.61 -36.95
CA ASN A 347 -6.78 100.91 -37.61
C ASN A 347 -7.79 101.85 -36.95
N ASN A 348 -7.24 102.98 -36.49
CA ASN A 348 -7.92 104.06 -35.79
C ASN A 348 -9.04 104.68 -36.64
N THR A 349 -10.19 104.91 -36.01
CA THR A 349 -11.02 106.08 -36.31
C THR A 349 -11.68 106.51 -35.01
N SER A 350 -11.28 107.68 -34.51
CA SER A 350 -11.96 108.33 -33.39
C SER A 350 -13.23 109.00 -33.90
N HIS A 351 -14.34 108.86 -33.18
CA HIS A 351 -15.23 109.97 -32.86
C HIS A 351 -16.06 109.62 -31.61
N ASN A 352 -15.66 110.28 -30.54
CA ASN A 352 -16.45 110.99 -29.52
C ASN A 352 -17.98 110.84 -29.46
N ASP A 353 -18.39 110.70 -28.19
CA ASP A 353 -19.37 111.52 -27.46
C ASP A 353 -20.70 110.88 -27.06
N ASN A 354 -20.82 110.81 -25.72
CA ASN A 354 -21.94 111.21 -24.87
C ASN A 354 -23.26 110.45 -25.03
N ASP A 355 -24.06 110.22 -24.01
CA ASP A 355 -24.04 110.33 -22.56
C ASP A 355 -25.30 109.52 -22.19
N ASP A 356 -25.29 108.75 -21.12
CA ASP A 356 -26.21 108.98 -20.01
C ASP A 356 -26.31 107.80 -19.03
N ALA A 357 -26.01 108.17 -17.80
CA ALA A 357 -26.79 107.92 -16.60
C ALA A 357 -27.29 106.50 -16.28
N LYS A 358 -26.64 105.96 -15.22
CA LYS A 358 -27.26 105.38 -14.02
C LYS A 358 -28.07 104.08 -14.21
N TYR A 359 -27.59 102.98 -13.61
CA TYR A 359 -27.96 102.63 -12.22
C TYR A 359 -27.48 101.22 -11.82
N LYS A 360 -27.08 101.13 -10.53
CA LYS A 360 -27.23 99.99 -9.61
C LYS A 360 -26.55 98.66 -9.96
N ASN A 361 -25.36 98.50 -9.36
CA ASN A 361 -25.01 97.25 -8.70
C ASN A 361 -25.87 97.11 -7.43
N TYR A 362 -26.70 96.08 -7.34
CA TYR A 362 -27.28 95.61 -6.08
C TYR A 362 -27.84 94.18 -6.19
N HIS A 363 -27.62 93.44 -5.09
CA HIS A 363 -28.22 92.17 -4.65
C HIS A 363 -27.70 90.88 -5.31
N HIS A 364 -27.01 89.97 -4.61
CA HIS A 364 -27.42 89.10 -3.49
C HIS A 364 -28.61 88.17 -3.77
N SER A 365 -28.37 86.91 -3.35
CA SER A 365 -29.32 85.84 -3.02
C SER A 365 -29.73 84.93 -4.19
N ASN A 366 -29.32 83.66 -4.17
CA ASN A 366 -29.86 82.51 -3.40
C ASN A 366 -31.17 81.96 -3.95
N SER A 367 -31.34 80.65 -3.70
CA SER A 367 -32.56 79.84 -3.78
C SER A 367 -32.91 79.28 -5.17
N ASP A 368 -33.32 78.02 -5.33
CA ASP A 368 -33.47 76.92 -4.38
C ASP A 368 -33.81 75.64 -5.16
N LYS A 369 -33.78 74.52 -4.43
CA LYS A 369 -34.34 73.17 -4.71
C LYS A 369 -33.32 72.17 -5.25
N THR A 370 -33.04 71.04 -4.60
CA THR A 370 -33.59 70.35 -3.43
C THR A 370 -32.55 69.26 -3.09
N GLY A 371 -32.12 69.05 -1.85
CA GLY A 371 -32.85 68.25 -0.87
C GLY A 371 -31.85 67.59 0.08
N SER A 372 -32.30 67.42 1.32
CA SER A 372 -31.51 67.07 2.50
C SER A 372 -31.27 65.57 2.69
N SER A 373 -30.25 65.28 3.50
CA SER A 373 -30.23 64.31 4.61
C SER A 373 -30.88 62.92 4.47
N LYS A 374 -30.03 61.92 4.75
CA LYS A 374 -30.24 60.77 5.66
C LYS A 374 -31.37 59.75 5.38
N THR A 375 -30.88 58.51 5.42
CA THR A 375 -31.43 57.27 6.01
C THR A 375 -32.49 56.46 5.27
N LYS A 376 -32.10 55.18 5.07
CA LYS A 376 -32.84 53.92 5.26
C LYS A 376 -34.13 53.69 4.45
N SER A 377 -34.09 52.62 3.66
CA SER A 377 -34.93 51.40 3.75
C SER A 377 -35.12 50.85 2.32
N SER A 378 -34.64 49.63 2.08
CA SER A 378 -35.38 48.37 2.20
C SER A 378 -36.27 48.10 0.99
N GLY A 379 -35.83 47.12 0.20
CA GLY A 379 -36.61 46.41 -0.81
C GLY A 379 -36.03 45.01 -0.92
N ASP A 380 -36.44 44.16 0.03
CA ASP A 380 -36.11 42.74 0.11
C ASP A 380 -36.46 41.97 -1.17
N SER A 381 -35.60 41.03 -1.57
CA SER A 381 -35.97 39.63 -1.80
C SER A 381 -34.72 38.83 -2.23
N ILE A 382 -34.15 37.96 -1.38
CA ILE A 382 -34.33 36.48 -1.36
C ILE A 382 -33.45 35.77 -2.42
N LYS A 383 -32.64 34.72 -2.21
CA LYS A 383 -32.26 33.83 -1.08
C LYS A 383 -31.20 32.82 -1.61
N TYR A 384 -30.27 32.38 -0.73
CA TYR A 384 -29.52 31.09 -0.64
C TYR A 384 -28.79 30.52 -1.87
N ALA A 385 -27.61 29.89 -1.79
CA ALA A 385 -26.86 29.24 -0.71
C ALA A 385 -25.35 29.46 -1.00
N GLY A 386 -24.39 29.44 -0.07
CA GLY A 386 -24.31 28.92 1.29
C GLY A 386 -22.84 28.54 1.45
N ALA A 387 -22.09 29.33 2.22
CA ALA A 387 -20.70 29.07 2.60
C ALA A 387 -20.63 27.82 3.54
N ILE A 388 -19.51 27.18 3.91
CA ILE A 388 -18.21 27.62 4.43
C ILE A 388 -17.29 26.37 4.41
N ALA A 389 -15.98 26.63 4.42
CA ALA A 389 -14.85 25.73 4.55
C ALA A 389 -14.70 24.96 5.90
N PHE A 390 -13.58 24.22 5.98
CA PHE A 390 -12.96 23.46 7.10
C PHE A 390 -13.52 22.04 7.30
N GLY A 391 -12.73 20.98 7.52
CA GLY A 391 -11.31 20.79 7.74
C GLY A 391 -11.09 19.49 8.56
N LEU A 392 -9.98 18.78 8.30
CA LEU A 392 -9.30 17.77 9.14
C LEU A 392 -9.92 16.36 9.39
N VAL A 393 -9.15 15.35 8.97
CA VAL A 393 -8.55 14.25 9.78
C VAL A 393 -9.29 13.82 11.06
N ALA A 394 -9.76 12.55 11.12
CA ALA A 394 -9.37 11.53 12.14
C ALA A 394 -10.30 10.28 12.18
N CYS A 395 -9.68 9.13 12.51
CA CYS A 395 -10.21 7.87 13.09
C CYS A 395 -11.01 6.93 12.15
N TYR A 396 -10.58 5.70 11.84
CA TYR A 396 -10.27 4.52 12.69
C TYR A 396 -11.48 4.02 13.51
N ALA A 397 -11.81 2.74 13.27
CA ALA A 397 -12.76 1.84 13.96
C ALA A 397 -14.27 2.04 13.71
N VAL A 398 -14.84 1.16 12.87
CA VAL A 398 -16.09 0.46 13.20
C VAL A 398 -15.89 -1.02 12.87
N ALA A 399 -15.65 -1.79 13.92
CA ALA A 399 -15.97 -3.21 13.97
C ALA A 399 -17.49 -3.37 14.13
N ASN A 400 -17.98 -4.49 13.58
CA ASN A 400 -19.25 -5.18 13.84
C ASN A 400 -20.54 -4.75 13.15
N PHE A 401 -21.22 -5.82 12.70
CA PHE A 401 -22.59 -5.99 12.17
C PHE A 401 -22.69 -5.74 10.65
N GLN A 402 -23.06 -6.70 9.79
CA GLN A 402 -23.74 -7.99 9.97
C GLN A 402 -23.45 -8.89 8.77
N LYS A 403 -23.35 -10.20 9.07
CA LYS A 403 -23.46 -11.32 8.15
C LYS A 403 -24.55 -11.10 7.08
N LYS A 404 -24.23 -11.43 5.84
CA LYS A 404 -25.10 -12.25 4.98
C LYS A 404 -24.23 -12.95 3.94
N ASP A 405 -24.38 -14.27 3.93
CA ASP A 405 -23.94 -15.18 2.88
C ASP A 405 -24.44 -14.67 1.52
N ASP A 406 -23.58 -14.76 0.51
CA ASP A 406 -24.01 -15.16 -0.82
C ASP A 406 -22.82 -15.77 -1.57
N THR A 407 -23.00 -17.06 -1.80
CA THR A 407 -22.30 -17.94 -2.72
C THR A 407 -22.07 -17.29 -4.07
N ASN A 408 -20.83 -17.30 -4.56
CA ASN A 408 -20.57 -17.44 -5.98
C ASN A 408 -19.26 -18.20 -6.17
N GLU A 409 -19.47 -19.41 -6.69
CA GLU A 409 -18.49 -20.30 -7.28
C GLU A 409 -17.56 -19.54 -8.24
N MET A 410 -16.27 -19.84 -8.16
CA MET A 410 -15.40 -19.70 -9.32
C MET A 410 -14.45 -20.88 -9.33
N ASP A 411 -14.61 -21.67 -10.39
CA ASP A 411 -14.00 -22.96 -10.71
C ASP A 411 -12.48 -22.98 -10.52
N LEU A 412 -12.01 -24.03 -9.84
CA LEU A 412 -10.66 -24.55 -9.95
C LEU A 412 -10.77 -25.97 -10.53
N ASP A 413 -10.78 -26.03 -11.86
CA ASP A 413 -10.66 -27.27 -12.61
C ASP A 413 -9.27 -27.89 -12.41
N ASN A 414 -9.30 -29.10 -11.87
CA ASN A 414 -8.54 -30.29 -12.27
C ASN A 414 -7.01 -30.21 -12.33
N ASP A 415 -6.38 -30.58 -11.20
CA ASP A 415 -5.17 -31.40 -11.24
C ASP A 415 -5.58 -32.85 -10.85
N GLU A 416 -6.20 -33.54 -11.82
CA GLU A 416 -6.42 -34.98 -11.77
C GLU A 416 -5.07 -35.68 -11.81
N GLY A 417 -4.63 -36.19 -10.67
CA GLY A 417 -3.44 -37.01 -10.67
C GLY A 417 -2.96 -37.50 -9.33
N PHE A 418 -3.82 -37.83 -8.37
CA PHE A 418 -3.58 -38.87 -7.34
C PHE A 418 -4.90 -39.16 -6.59
N CYS A 419 -5.89 -39.66 -7.33
CA CYS A 419 -7.04 -40.33 -6.74
C CYS A 419 -6.76 -41.84 -6.73
N HIS A 420 -6.35 -42.37 -5.58
CA HIS A 420 -6.81 -43.68 -5.14
C HIS A 420 -6.80 -43.77 -3.61
N GLU A 421 -7.98 -44.10 -3.11
CA GLU A 421 -8.28 -44.84 -1.87
C GLU A 421 -8.58 -44.10 -0.56
N ALA A 422 -9.86 -44.28 -0.21
CA ALA A 422 -10.47 -44.32 1.12
C ALA A 422 -10.72 -42.98 1.81
N GLU A 423 -11.95 -42.51 1.63
CA GLU A 423 -12.75 -41.92 2.71
C GLU A 423 -12.53 -42.70 4.02
N SER A 424 -11.57 -42.29 4.83
CA SER A 424 -11.55 -42.70 6.22
C SER A 424 -12.61 -41.86 6.93
N LYS A 425 -13.76 -42.50 7.16
CA LYS A 425 -14.74 -42.09 8.16
C LYS A 425 -14.00 -41.49 9.36
N TYR A 426 -14.25 -40.21 9.62
CA TYR A 426 -14.01 -39.58 10.89
C TYR A 426 -14.60 -40.47 11.99
N PHE A 427 -13.75 -41.25 12.66
CA PHE A 427 -14.04 -41.69 14.01
C PHE A 427 -13.49 -40.59 14.91
N GLU A 428 -14.35 -39.66 15.31
CA GLU A 428 -14.23 -39.05 16.62
C GLU A 428 -14.09 -40.21 17.61
N ARG A 429 -12.87 -40.43 18.11
CA ARG A 429 -12.74 -41.16 19.37
C ARG A 429 -13.22 -40.18 20.41
N GLU A 430 -14.41 -40.43 20.95
CA GLU A 430 -14.77 -39.89 22.27
C GLU A 430 -13.56 -40.11 23.18
N ASP A 431 -13.15 -39.08 23.92
CA ASP A 431 -12.04 -39.14 24.85
C ASP A 431 -12.19 -40.39 25.71
N GLU A 432 -11.38 -41.42 25.42
CA GLU A 432 -11.38 -42.67 26.17
C GLU A 432 -10.61 -42.40 27.47
N ILE A 433 -11.26 -41.63 28.35
CA ILE A 433 -10.82 -41.37 29.72
C ILE A 433 -11.10 -42.67 30.47
N ILE A 434 -10.06 -43.48 30.64
CA ILE A 434 -10.09 -44.54 31.66
C ILE A 434 -9.99 -43.85 33.02
N GLU A 435 -11.13 -43.43 33.55
CA GLU A 435 -11.24 -42.91 34.91
C GLU A 435 -11.12 -44.09 35.89
N ILE A 436 -9.92 -44.31 36.39
CA ILE A 436 -9.70 -45.25 37.49
C ILE A 436 -9.99 -44.50 38.78
N ASN A 437 -11.20 -44.69 39.33
CA ASN A 437 -11.54 -44.20 40.65
C ASN A 437 -10.66 -44.93 41.70
N MET A 438 -9.69 -44.21 42.25
CA MET A 438 -8.80 -44.67 43.31
C MET A 438 -9.40 -44.23 44.65
N ASN A 439 -10.21 -45.10 45.26
CA ASN A 439 -10.38 -44.99 46.71
C ASN A 439 -9.07 -45.46 47.36
N GLU A 440 -8.26 -44.50 47.76
CA GLU A 440 -7.23 -44.67 48.78
C GLU A 440 -7.91 -44.87 50.13
N ASP A 441 -8.40 -46.07 50.41
CA ASP A 441 -8.72 -46.46 51.78
C ASP A 441 -8.09 -47.84 52.05
N TYR A 442 -7.06 -47.79 52.91
CA TYR A 442 -6.32 -48.82 53.65
C TYR A 442 -6.72 -50.30 53.53
#